data_AF-A0A7V8T023-F1
#
_entry.id   AF-A0A7V8T023-F1
#
_cell.length_a   1.000
_cell.length_b   1.000
_cell.length_c   1.000
_cell.angle_alpha   90.00
_cell.angle_beta   90.00
_cell.angle_gamma   90.00
#
_symmetry.space_group_name_H-M   'P 1'
#
loop_
_entity.id
_entity.type
_entity.pdbx_description
1 polymer ?
#
loop_
_entity_poly.entity_id
_entity_poly.type
_entity_poly.pdbx_seq_one_letter_code
_entity_poly.pdbx_strand_id
1 'polypeptide(L)'
;MFAQKFSVNVVIQGETRPCPLDWLDQFCMRNFTNSADFDDTLPVADGKLEASFRLTPERLAEGLSAWLTQRGKGQGQPVVVKVTRV
;
A
#
# COMPACT_ATOMS: atom_id res chain seq x y z
N MET A 1 -17.99 1.04 0.35
CA MET A 1 -18.17 0.04 -0.73
C MET A 1 -16.82 -0.16 -1.38
N PHE A 2 -16.27 -1.39 -1.31
CA PHE A 2 -15.01 -1.76 -1.96
C PHE A 2 -15.33 -2.24 -3.37
N ALA A 3 -14.75 -1.60 -4.38
CA ALA A 3 -15.17 -1.77 -5.77
C ALA A 3 -13.99 -1.88 -6.74
N GLN A 4 -12.81 -1.41 -6.36
CA GLN A 4 -11.59 -1.53 -7.15
C GLN A 4 -10.69 -2.58 -6.54
N LYS A 5 -10.05 -3.38 -7.39
CA LYS A 5 -8.99 -4.32 -7.00
C LYS A 5 -7.65 -3.79 -7.47
N PHE A 6 -6.68 -3.81 -6.57
CA PHE A 6 -5.34 -3.36 -6.82
C PHE A 6 -4.33 -4.49 -6.63
N SER A 7 -3.33 -4.50 -7.49
CA SER A 7 -2.09 -5.25 -7.33
C SER A 7 -1.02 -4.31 -6.81
N VAL A 8 -0.42 -4.64 -5.68
CA VAL A 8 0.52 -3.79 -4.93
C VAL A 8 1.87 -4.48 -4.84
N ASN A 9 2.89 -3.88 -5.42
CA ASN A 9 4.27 -4.38 -5.38
C ASN A 9 5.18 -3.35 -4.72
N VAL A 10 6.13 -3.82 -3.92
CA VAL A 10 7.21 -3.01 -3.36
C VAL A 10 8.48 -3.27 -4.14
N VAL A 11 9.25 -2.22 -4.38
CA VAL A 11 10.60 -2.27 -4.92
C VAL A 11 11.55 -1.82 -3.83
N ILE A 12 12.40 -2.73 -3.38
CA ILE A 12 13.39 -2.51 -2.32
C ILE A 12 14.72 -3.01 -2.86
N GLN A 13 15.75 -2.16 -2.87
CA GLN A 13 17.07 -2.50 -3.42
C GLN A 13 17.03 -2.97 -4.89
N GLY A 14 16.05 -2.51 -5.67
CA GLY A 14 15.85 -2.92 -7.07
C GLY A 14 15.07 -4.23 -7.24
N GLU A 15 14.81 -4.98 -6.17
CA GLU A 15 14.00 -6.20 -6.23
C GLU A 15 12.51 -5.86 -6.10
N THR A 16 11.71 -6.34 -7.05
CA THR A 16 10.24 -6.19 -7.02
C THR A 16 9.61 -7.43 -6.41
N ARG A 17 8.79 -7.24 -5.38
CA ARG A 17 8.05 -8.31 -4.73
C ARG A 17 6.62 -7.86 -4.36
N PRO A 18 5.66 -8.78 -4.24
CA PRO A 18 4.34 -8.44 -3.72
C PRO A 18 4.47 -7.80 -2.33
N CYS A 19 3.68 -6.76 -2.07
CA CYS A 19 3.67 -6.13 -0.75
C CYS A 19 3.15 -7.14 0.29
N PRO A 20 3.89 -7.43 1.37
CA PRO A 20 3.41 -8.37 2.40
C PRO A 20 2.06 -7.94 2.98
N LEU A 21 1.15 -8.91 3.17
CA LEU A 21 -0.19 -8.68 3.71
C LEU A 21 -0.14 -7.94 5.06
N ASP A 22 0.75 -8.36 5.97
CA ASP A 22 0.94 -7.71 7.27
C ASP A 22 1.28 -6.20 7.16
N TRP A 23 2.00 -5.80 6.10
CA TRP A 23 2.32 -4.39 5.88
C TRP A 23 1.12 -3.62 5.36
N LEU A 24 0.32 -4.25 4.50
CA LEU A 24 -0.94 -3.68 4.03
C LEU A 24 -1.93 -3.52 5.19
N ASP A 25 -2.08 -4.55 6.04
CA ASP A 25 -2.94 -4.50 7.22
C ASP A 25 -2.57 -3.35 8.17
N GLN A 26 -1.27 -3.22 8.49
CA GLN A 26 -0.79 -2.15 9.35
C GLN A 26 -1.02 -0.76 8.72
N PHE A 27 -0.88 -0.62 7.40
CA PHE A 27 -1.11 0.65 6.71
C PHE A 27 -2.59 1.03 6.66
N CYS A 28 -3.48 0.07 6.40
CA CYS A 28 -4.92 0.31 6.26
C CYS A 28 -5.61 0.62 7.61
N MET A 29 -4.92 0.40 8.73
CA MET A 29 -5.39 0.80 10.04
C MET A 29 -5.25 2.33 10.25
N ARG A 30 -6.39 3.01 10.43
CA ARG A 30 -6.54 4.48 10.61
C ARG A 30 -5.57 5.13 11.60
N ASN A 31 -5.19 4.43 12.67
CA ASN A 31 -4.25 4.93 13.66
C ASN A 31 -2.82 5.14 13.14
N PHE A 32 -2.50 4.67 11.94
CA PHE A 32 -1.14 4.72 11.40
C PHE A 32 -0.93 5.71 10.26
N THR A 33 -1.99 6.12 9.54
CA THR A 33 -1.88 7.04 8.40
C THR A 33 -2.45 8.43 8.69
N ASN A 34 -3.34 8.55 9.70
CA ASN A 34 -4.05 9.80 10.05
C ASN A 34 -4.72 10.49 8.85
N SER A 35 -5.02 9.73 7.78
CA SER A 35 -5.64 10.19 6.55
C SER A 35 -6.87 9.35 6.27
N ALA A 36 -8.01 10.03 6.11
CA ALA A 36 -9.27 9.37 5.78
C ALA A 36 -9.26 8.77 4.36
N ASP A 37 -8.30 9.16 3.51
CA ASP A 37 -8.16 8.64 2.13
C ASP A 37 -8.02 7.12 2.09
N PHE A 38 -7.48 6.51 3.14
CA PHE A 38 -7.19 5.07 3.22
C PHE A 38 -8.21 4.29 4.05
N ASP A 39 -9.23 4.95 4.62
CA ASP A 39 -10.24 4.30 5.47
C ASP A 39 -11.07 3.26 4.70
N ASP A 40 -11.28 3.47 3.40
CA ASP A 40 -11.99 2.55 2.52
C ASP A 40 -11.04 1.62 1.76
N THR A 41 -10.11 0.99 2.48
CA THR A 41 -9.21 -0.04 1.94
C THR A 41 -9.39 -1.38 2.67
N LEU A 42 -9.19 -2.47 1.95
CA LEU A 42 -9.31 -3.84 2.45
C LEU A 42 -8.18 -4.70 1.87
N PRO A 43 -7.11 -4.96 2.64
CA PRO A 43 -6.11 -5.96 2.29
C PRO A 43 -6.75 -7.35 2.19
N VAL A 44 -6.43 -8.11 1.14
CA VAL A 44 -7.03 -9.45 0.92
C VAL A 44 -5.98 -10.56 0.80
N ALA A 45 -4.77 -10.25 0.34
CA ALA A 45 -3.64 -11.17 0.27
C ALA A 45 -2.34 -10.38 0.04
N ASP A 46 -1.19 -11.08 0.02
CA ASP A 46 0.07 -10.48 -0.41
C ASP A 46 -0.08 -9.80 -1.78
N GLY A 47 0.26 -8.52 -1.81
CA GLY A 47 0.16 -7.65 -2.97
C GLY A 47 -1.26 -7.46 -3.51
N LYS A 48 -2.31 -7.76 -2.74
CA LYS A 48 -3.70 -7.57 -3.18
C LYS A 48 -4.48 -6.74 -2.17
N LEU A 49 -5.12 -5.70 -2.69
CA LEU A 49 -5.91 -4.76 -1.89
C LEU A 49 -7.16 -4.35 -2.65
N GLU A 50 -8.30 -4.30 -1.97
CA GLU A 50 -9.52 -3.71 -2.50
C GLU A 50 -9.71 -2.30 -1.93
N ALA A 51 -10.27 -1.40 -2.73
CA ALA A 51 -10.47 -0.01 -2.33
C ALA A 51 -11.78 0.58 -2.89
N SER A 52 -12.24 1.68 -2.30
CA SER A 52 -13.29 2.50 -2.91
C SER A 52 -12.80 3.25 -4.16
N PHE A 53 -13.73 3.69 -5.00
CA PHE A 53 -13.45 4.52 -6.19
C PHE A 53 -12.79 5.88 -5.89
N ARG A 54 -12.77 6.31 -4.62
CA ARG A 54 -12.15 7.57 -4.21
C ARG A 54 -10.63 7.47 -4.13
N LEU A 55 -10.11 6.26 -3.93
CA LEU A 55 -8.68 6.05 -3.79
C LEU A 55 -8.07 5.67 -5.14
N THR A 56 -7.17 6.50 -5.65
CA THR A 56 -6.45 6.18 -6.88
C THR A 56 -5.24 5.28 -6.61
N PRO A 57 -4.83 4.43 -7.58
CA PRO A 57 -3.59 3.66 -7.48
C PRO A 57 -2.37 4.52 -7.14
N GLU A 58 -2.29 5.72 -7.72
CA GLU A 58 -1.18 6.65 -7.52
C GLU A 58 -1.14 7.18 -6.08
N ARG A 59 -2.31 7.53 -5.52
CA ARG A 59 -2.41 8.01 -4.14
C ARG A 59 -2.07 6.91 -3.14
N LEU A 60 -2.51 5.68 -3.39
CA LEU A 60 -2.14 4.52 -2.59
C LEU A 60 -0.63 4.26 -2.66
N ALA A 61 -0.04 4.30 -3.87
CA ALA A 61 1.39 4.11 -4.07
C ALA A 61 2.21 5.14 -3.29
N GLU A 62 1.85 6.42 -3.39
CA GLU A 62 2.53 7.52 -2.70
C GLU A 62 2.47 7.35 -1.18
N GLY A 63 1.25 7.17 -0.64
CA GLY A 63 1.04 7.04 0.80
C GLY A 63 1.75 5.83 1.40
N LEU A 64 1.64 4.67 0.75
CA LEU A 64 2.28 3.45 1.22
C LEU A 64 3.81 3.52 1.11
N SER A 65 4.35 4.13 0.05
CA SER A 65 5.82 4.32 -0.11
C SER A 65 6.40 5.18 1.02
N ALA A 66 5.75 6.32 1.30
CA ALA A 66 6.17 7.23 2.35
C ALA A 66 6.10 6.55 3.72
N TRP A 67 5.00 5.86 4.01
CA TRP A 67 4.79 5.16 5.27
C TRP A 67 5.82 4.02 5.48
N LEU A 68 6.03 3.16 4.48
CA LEU A 68 7.00 2.06 4.56
C LEU A 68 8.44 2.57 4.77
N THR A 69 8.79 3.66 4.09
CA THR A 69 10.10 4.31 4.24
C THR A 69 10.26 4.87 5.66
N GLN A 70 9.26 5.57 6.18
CA GLN A 70 9.25 6.09 7.56
C GLN A 70 9.36 4.96 8.60
N ARG A 71 8.75 3.80 8.33
CA ARG A 71 8.82 2.60 9.17
C ARG A 71 10.12 1.80 9.03
N GLY A 72 11.05 2.21 8.16
CA GLY A 72 12.33 1.53 7.96
C GLY A 72 12.21 0.16 7.25
N LYS A 73 11.10 -0.12 6.57
CA LYS A 73 10.85 -1.42 5.91
C LYS A 73 11.73 -1.68 4.67
N GLY A 74 12.43 -0.65 4.19
CA GLY A 74 13.32 -0.71 3.03
C GLY A 74 14.78 -1.04 3.33
N GLN A 75 15.10 -1.56 4.53
CA GLN A 75 16.48 -1.93 4.92
C GLN A 75 17.50 -0.78 4.73
N GLY A 76 17.13 0.42 5.16
CA GLY A 76 17.96 1.62 5.01
C GLY A 76 17.87 2.31 3.65
N GLN A 77 17.07 1.79 2.71
CA GLN A 77 16.76 2.45 1.44
C GLN A 77 15.29 2.89 1.36
N PRO A 78 14.97 3.90 0.53
CA PRO A 78 13.59 4.25 0.23
C PRO A 78 12.82 3.07 -0.37
N VAL A 79 11.59 2.86 0.09
CA VAL A 79 10.68 1.86 -0.47
C VAL A 79 9.85 2.52 -1.56
N VAL A 80 9.89 1.97 -2.78
CA VAL A 80 9.01 2.42 -3.87
C VAL A 80 7.86 1.44 -4.02
N VAL A 81 6.63 1.94 -4.01
CA VAL A 81 5.43 1.13 -4.23
C VAL A 81 4.93 1.34 -5.64
N LYS A 82 4.56 0.24 -6.32
CA LYS A 82 3.88 0.25 -7.61
C LYS A 82 2.49 -0.37 -7.42
N VAL A 83 1.46 0.37 -7.82
CA VAL A 83 0.07 -0.07 -7.73
C VAL A 83 -0.55 -0.08 -9.12
N THR A 84 -1.21 -1.17 -9.48
CA THR A 84 -1.98 -1.29 -10.73
C THR A 84 -3.39 -1.81 -10.44
N ARG A 85 -4.35 -1.49 -11.33
CA ARG A 85 -5.71 -2.05 -11.28
C ARG A 85 -5.73 -3.44 -11.91
N VAL A 86 -6.54 -4.34 -11.35
CA VAL A 86 -6.72 -5.74 -11.80
C VAL A 86 -8.19 -6.11 -11.90
#